data_AF-A0A7C2VQ44-F1
#
_entry.id   AF-A0A7C2VQ44-F1
#
_cell.length_a   1.000
_cell.length_b   1.000
_cell.length_c   1.000
_cell.angle_alpha   90.00
_cell.angle_beta   90.00
_cell.angle_gamma   90.00
#
_symmetry.space_group_name_H-M   'P 1'
#
loop_
_entity.id
_entity.type
_entity.pdbx_description
1 polymer ?
#
loop_
_entity_poly.entity_id
_entity_poly.type
_entity_poly.pdbx_seq_one_letter_code
_entity_poly.pdbx_strand_id
1 'polypeptide(L)' 'MQMQTGKGIQCPKCKTIMEYSIETEKFTDGTKRIKSFYKCPVCNYKVNDQQISVSKVDGTKKLIIKIEKFF' A
#
# COMPACT_ATOMS: atom_id res chain seq x y z
N MET A 1 15.16 3.46 13.57
CA MET A 1 14.02 2.85 12.85
C MET A 1 13.15 2.15 13.87
N GLN A 2 11.92 2.60 14.12
CA GLN A 2 11.04 1.97 15.10
C GLN A 2 10.29 0.81 14.42
N MET A 3 10.61 -0.44 14.80
CA MET A 3 9.84 -1.62 14.43
C MET A 3 8.65 -1.72 15.39
N GLN A 4 7.43 -1.49 14.88
CA GLN A 4 6.22 -1.79 15.63
C GLN A 4 6.01 -3.31 15.64
N THR A 5 6.01 -3.90 16.83
CA THR A 5 5.86 -5.33 17.08
C THR A 5 4.38 -5.75 16.96
N GLY A 6 3.89 -5.90 15.73
CA GLY A 6 2.69 -6.69 15.44
C GLY A 6 3.11 -8.11 15.04
N LYS A 7 2.35 -9.15 15.45
CA LYS A 7 2.51 -10.51 14.90
C LYS A 7 2.56 -10.41 13.37
N GLY A 8 3.73 -10.62 12.78
CA GLY A 8 3.92 -10.43 11.36
C GLY A 8 3.08 -11.41 10.53
N ILE A 9 2.51 -10.94 9.43
CA ILE A 9 1.75 -11.79 8.50
C ILE A 9 2.72 -12.84 7.94
N GLN A 10 2.37 -14.13 8.03
CA GLN A 10 3.15 -15.20 7.43
C GLN A 10 2.85 -15.32 5.94
N CYS A 11 3.89 -15.47 5.13
CA CYS A 11 3.75 -15.73 3.71
C CYS A 11 3.00 -17.05 3.49
N PRO A 12 1.91 -17.08 2.71
CA PRO A 12 1.16 -18.31 2.48
C PRO A 12 1.99 -19.37 1.75
N LYS A 13 2.99 -18.95 0.95
CA LYS A 13 3.84 -19.82 0.13
C LYS A 13 5.00 -20.47 0.90
N CYS A 14 5.78 -19.69 1.63
CA CYS A 14 7.01 -20.18 2.28
C CYS A 14 7.02 -20.02 3.80
N LYS A 15 5.92 -19.54 4.39
CA LYS A 15 5.71 -19.36 5.85
C LYS A 15 6.65 -18.37 6.56
N THR A 16 7.59 -17.76 5.83
CA THR A 16 8.41 -16.63 6.30
C THR A 16 7.53 -15.43 6.68
N ILE A 17 7.91 -14.71 7.74
CA ILE A 17 7.28 -13.44 8.11
C ILE A 17 7.46 -12.42 6.98
N MET A 18 6.37 -11.77 6.60
CA MET A 18 6.36 -10.74 5.56
C MET A 18 6.68 -9.37 6.14
N GLU A 19 7.29 -8.53 5.32
CA GLU A 19 7.62 -7.14 5.65
C GLU A 19 6.53 -6.20 5.15
N TYR A 20 6.11 -5.25 5.97
CA TYR A 20 5.18 -4.21 5.54
C TYR A 20 5.93 -3.17 4.69
N SER A 21 5.34 -2.78 3.57
CA SER A 21 5.91 -1.83 2.63
C SER A 21 4.85 -0.86 2.13
N ILE A 22 5.27 0.37 1.87
CA ILE A 22 4.43 1.43 1.30
C ILE A 22 5.11 1.93 0.03
N GLU A 23 4.39 1.94 -1.08
CA GLU A 23 4.82 2.50 -2.35
C GLU A 23 3.92 3.70 -2.72
N THR A 24 4.50 4.71 -3.37
CA THR A 24 3.75 5.86 -3.90
C THR A 24 3.96 5.97 -5.41
N GLU A 25 2.85 6.00 -6.13
CA GLU A 25 2.79 6.23 -7.57
C GLU A 25 2.25 7.63 -7.84
N LYS A 26 2.89 8.37 -8.75
CA LYS A 26 2.41 9.66 -9.26
C LYS A 26 2.04 9.48 -10.73
N PHE A 27 0.82 9.85 -11.08
CA PHE A 27 0.30 9.77 -12.45
C PHE A 27 0.44 11.12 -13.16
N THR A 28 0.41 11.09 -14.50
CA THR A 28 0.55 12.28 -15.35
C THR A 28 -0.62 13.25 -15.22
N ASP A 29 -1.80 12.76 -14.87
CA ASP A 29 -3.01 13.55 -14.55
C ASP A 29 -2.94 14.22 -13.16
N GLY A 30 -1.82 14.06 -12.44
CA GLY A 30 -1.64 14.59 -11.09
C GLY A 30 -2.28 13.74 -10.00
N THR A 31 -2.93 12.63 -10.34
CA THR A 31 -3.40 11.63 -9.37
C THR A 31 -2.19 11.06 -8.63
N LYS A 32 -2.34 10.88 -7.31
CA LYS A 32 -1.37 10.18 -6.46
C LYS A 32 -2.01 8.92 -5.91
N ARG A 33 -1.28 7.82 -5.92
CA ARG A 33 -1.71 6.57 -5.32
C ARG A 33 -0.69 6.08 -4.32
N ILE A 34 -1.14 5.77 -3.12
CA ILE A 34 -0.36 5.17 -2.06
C ILE A 34 -0.85 3.73 -1.92
N LYS A 35 0.04 2.76 -2.02
CA LYS A 35 -0.26 1.33 -1.83
C LYS A 35 0.52 0.83 -0.64
N SER A 36 -0.17 0.25 0.34
CA SER A 36 0.46 -0.58 1.36
C SER A 36 0.27 -2.05 1.04
N PHE A 37 1.30 -2.84 1.28
CA PHE A 37 1.27 -4.28 1.09
C PHE A 37 2.30 -4.95 2.00
N TYR A 38 2.07 -6.22 2.28
CA TYR A 38 3.05 -7.10 2.88
C TYR A 38 3.81 -7.80 1.77
N LYS A 39 5.14 -7.79 1.81
CA LYS A 39 6.01 -8.47 0.83
C LYS A 39 6.85 -9.53 1.53
N CYS A 40 6.86 -10.74 0.96
CA CYS A 40 7.75 -11.78 1.42
C CYS A 40 9.18 -11.49 0.94
N PRO A 41 10.18 -11.38 1.85
CA PRO A 41 11.56 -11.09 1.46
C PRO A 41 12.24 -12.28 0.74
N VAL A 42 11.71 -13.49 0.90
CA VAL A 42 12.30 -14.71 0.32
C VAL A 42 11.75 -15.01 -1.07
N CYS A 43 10.43 -15.07 -1.24
CA CYS A 43 9.80 -15.46 -2.50
C CYS A 43 9.10 -14.32 -3.25
N ASN A 44 9.22 -13.07 -2.77
CA ASN A 44 8.61 -11.86 -3.36
C ASN A 44 7.07 -11.84 -3.47
N TYR A 45 6.37 -12.82 -2.89
CA TYR A 45 4.90 -12.80 -2.82
C TYR A 45 4.40 -11.54 -2.11
N LYS A 46 3.39 -10.87 -2.67
CA LYS A 46 2.78 -9.66 -2.11
C LYS A 46 1.33 -9.93 -1.70
N VAL A 47 0.92 -9.36 -0.57
CA VAL A 47 -0.48 -9.28 -0.11
C VAL A 47 -0.82 -7.80 0.02
N ASN A 48 -1.78 -7.33 -0.77
CA ASN A 48 -2.24 -5.94 -0.68
C ASN A 48 -3.00 -5.71 0.62
N ASP A 49 -2.73 -4.61 1.29
CA ASP A 49 -3.35 -4.21 2.56
C ASP A 49 -4.35 -3.07 2.29
N GLN A 50 -3.85 -1.94 1.80
CA GLN A 50 -4.66 -0.76 1.53
C GLN A 50 -4.18 -0.03 0.27
N GLN A 51 -5.11 0.64 -0.40
CA GLN A 51 -4.81 1.61 -1.44
C GLN A 51 -5.53 2.92 -1.13
N ILE A 52 -4.80 4.03 -1.25
CA ILE A 52 -5.34 5.38 -1.15
C ILE A 52 -5.06 6.06 -2.48
N SER A 53 -6.10 6.56 -3.14
CA SER A 53 -5.97 7.38 -4.35
C SER A 53 -6.44 8.79 -4.05
N VAL A 54 -5.63 9.78 -4.43
CA VAL A 54 -5.93 11.20 -4.30
C VAL A 54 -5.92 11.83 -5.67
N SER A 55 -7.06 12.35 -6.12
CA SER A 55 -7.20 13.08 -7.37
C SER A 55 -7.73 14.49 -7.12
N LYS A 56 -7.39 15.43 -8.01
CA LYS A 56 -7.95 16.77 -8.01
C LYS A 56 -9.22 16.77 -8.87
N VAL A 57 -10.16 17.64 -8.51
CA VAL A 57 -11.30 17.93 -9.38
C VAL A 57 -10.95 19.17 -10.21
N ASP A 58 -10.85 18.99 -11.53
CA ASP A 58 -10.44 20.03 -12.46
C ASP A 58 -11.26 21.31 -12.31
N GLY A 59 -10.58 22.46 -12.41
CA GLY A 59 -11.19 23.77 -12.24
C GLY A 59 -11.64 24.11 -10.81
N THR A 60 -11.33 23.27 -9.80
CA THR A 60 -11.72 23.52 -8.41
C THR A 60 -10.54 23.35 -7.43
N LYS A 61 -10.73 23.81 -6.18
CA LYS A 61 -9.80 23.54 -5.07
C LYS A 61 -10.14 22.23 -4.32
N LYS A 62 -10.98 21.36 -4.89
CA LYS A 62 -11.43 20.12 -4.23
C LYS A 62 -10.50 18.94 -4.55
N LEU A 63 -10.38 18.03 -3.59
CA LEU A 63 -9.72 16.75 -3.72
C LEU A 63 -10.73 15.63 -3.53
N ILE A 64 -10.57 14.55 -4.30
CA ILE A 64 -11.25 13.27 -4.07
C ILE A 64 -10.21 12.33 -3.46
N ILE A 65 -10.54 11.80 -2.29
CA ILE A 65 -9.72 10.79 -1.61
C ILE A 65 -10.52 9.50 -1.59
N LYS A 66 -10.04 8.48 -2.30
CA LYS A 66 -10.61 7.13 -2.31
C LYS A 66 -9.74 6.21 -1.47
N ILE A 67 -10.35 5.53 -0.51
CA ILE A 67 -9.66 4.58 0.37
C ILE A 67 -10.25 3.18 0.14
N GLU A 68 -9.40 2.22 -0.16
CA GLU A 68 -9.75 0.81 -0.39
C GLU A 68 -8.92 -0.07 0.55
N LYS A 69 -9.58 -0.89 1.38
CA LYS A 69 -8.94 -1.91 2.22
C LYS A 69 -9.18 -3.29 1.62
N PHE A 70 -8.14 -4.11 1.61
CA PHE A 70 -8.17 -5.44 0.99
C PHE A 70 -8.07 -6.56 2.03
N PHE A 71 -7.58 -6.27 3.24
CA PHE A 71 -7.40 -7.19 4.35
C PHE A 71 -7.81 -6.57 5.68
#